data_AF-A0A1E5WB68-F1
#
_entry.id   AF-A0A1E5WB68-F1
#
_cell.length_a   1.000
_cell.length_b   1.000
_cell.length_c   1.000
_cell.angle_alpha   90.00
_cell.angle_beta   90.00
_cell.angle_gamma   90.00
#
_symmetry.space_group_name_H-M   'P 1'
#
loop_
_entity.id
_entity.type
_entity.pdbx_description
1 polymer ?
#
loop_
_entity_poly.entity_id
_entity_poly.type
_entity_poly.pdbx_seq_one_letter_code
_entity_poly.pdbx_strand_id
1 'polypeptide(L)'
;MAAGFGFLKAVALILAPVALAVALYNPRDFSPAPMPPEYSYEPDVSTPRHEARALERSERVGEGQLTGPEDLAYDAAGRWLYTGCADGWVRRVSVPGGDVEDWGLQKVSPERKVELLTDAAEGVKFALTDGVNAAADGTIYFTDASYKYNLDNHMTP
;
A
#
# COMPACT_ATOMS: atom_id res chain seq x y z
N MET A 1 -46.54 -40.90 -4.86
CA MET A 1 -46.28 -39.47 -4.61
C MET A 1 -45.77 -39.29 -3.19
N ALA A 2 -44.45 -39.28 -2.97
CA ALA A 2 -43.86 -39.11 -1.62
C ALA A 2 -42.51 -38.35 -1.66
N ALA A 3 -42.18 -37.68 -2.78
CA ALA A 3 -40.89 -37.00 -2.94
C ALA A 3 -40.89 -35.54 -2.43
N GLY A 4 -42.06 -34.92 -2.24
CA GLY A 4 -42.15 -33.48 -1.91
C GLY A 4 -41.75 -33.13 -0.47
N PHE A 5 -42.05 -34.00 0.50
CA PHE A 5 -41.83 -33.68 1.92
C PHE A 5 -40.36 -33.85 2.33
N GLY A 6 -39.65 -34.82 1.74
CA GLY A 6 -38.21 -35.02 1.96
C GLY A 6 -37.37 -33.91 1.32
N PHE A 7 -37.76 -33.47 0.11
CA PHE A 7 -37.08 -32.39 -0.60
C PHE A 7 -37.22 -31.04 0.14
N LEU A 8 -38.43 -30.69 0.58
CA LEU A 8 -38.66 -29.47 1.36
C LEU A 8 -37.90 -29.46 2.69
N LYS A 9 -37.78 -30.61 3.36
CA LYS A 9 -36.96 -30.76 4.58
C LYS A 9 -35.47 -30.58 4.30
N ALA A 10 -34.97 -31.16 3.22
CA ALA A 10 -33.56 -31.01 2.83
C ALA A 10 -33.23 -29.55 2.49
N VAL A 11 -34.11 -28.86 1.77
CA VAL A 11 -33.97 -27.43 1.46
C VAL A 11 -33.99 -26.58 2.74
N ALA A 12 -34.92 -26.86 3.66
CA ALA A 12 -34.98 -26.14 4.94
C ALA A 12 -33.73 -26.35 5.79
N LEU A 13 -33.16 -27.57 5.82
CA LEU A 13 -31.94 -27.88 6.55
C LEU A 13 -30.69 -27.19 5.98
N ILE A 14 -30.69 -26.80 4.71
CA ILE A 14 -29.60 -26.04 4.08
C ILE A 14 -29.82 -24.53 4.22
N LEU A 15 -31.04 -24.05 3.97
CA LEU A 15 -31.34 -22.62 3.99
C LEU A 15 -31.43 -22.05 5.40
N ALA A 16 -31.90 -22.81 6.39
CA ALA A 16 -32.01 -22.34 7.77
C ALA A 16 -30.65 -21.93 8.38
N PRO A 17 -29.56 -22.72 8.31
CA PRO A 17 -28.26 -22.30 8.83
C PRO A 17 -27.65 -21.14 8.04
N VAL A 18 -27.89 -21.04 6.72
CA VAL A 18 -27.43 -19.89 5.92
C VAL A 18 -28.18 -18.62 6.29
N ALA A 19 -29.51 -18.68 6.41
CA ALA A 19 -30.32 -17.56 6.84
C ALA A 19 -29.99 -17.14 8.29
N LEU A 20 -29.74 -18.11 9.17
CA LEU A 20 -29.28 -17.86 10.53
C LEU A 20 -27.88 -17.22 10.53
N ALA A 21 -26.95 -17.70 9.72
CA ALA A 21 -25.62 -17.10 9.59
C ALA A 21 -25.69 -15.66 9.06
N VAL A 22 -26.54 -15.37 8.06
CA VAL A 22 -26.75 -14.01 7.55
C VAL A 22 -27.43 -13.11 8.59
N ALA A 23 -28.42 -13.63 9.33
CA ALA A 23 -29.09 -12.88 10.39
C ALA A 23 -28.18 -12.60 11.60
N LEU A 24 -27.22 -13.49 11.88
CA LEU A 24 -26.23 -13.34 12.95
C LEU A 24 -24.97 -12.58 12.49
N TYR A 25 -24.69 -12.53 11.19
CA TYR A 25 -23.55 -11.80 10.63
C TYR A 25 -23.88 -10.30 10.58
N ASN A 26 -23.33 -9.54 11.53
CA ASN A 26 -23.43 -8.10 11.57
C ASN A 26 -22.10 -7.45 11.13
N PRO A 27 -21.94 -7.08 9.84
CA PRO A 27 -20.75 -6.34 9.39
C PRO A 27 -20.73 -4.89 9.91
N ARG A 28 -21.79 -4.43 10.59
CA ARG A 28 -21.91 -3.05 11.11
C ARG A 28 -21.23 -2.83 12.45
N ASP A 29 -20.74 -3.91 13.09
CA ASP A 29 -19.97 -3.80 14.34
C ASP A 29 -18.48 -3.57 14.09
N PHE A 30 -18.06 -3.38 12.83
CA PHE A 30 -16.83 -2.62 12.57
C PHE A 30 -17.12 -1.13 12.83
N SER A 31 -17.32 -0.78 14.10
CA SER A 31 -17.10 0.57 14.59
C SER A 31 -15.58 0.69 14.72
N PRO A 32 -14.85 1.42 13.86
CA PRO A 32 -13.49 1.79 14.22
C PRO A 32 -13.57 2.37 15.63
N ALA A 33 -12.86 1.76 16.57
CA ALA A 33 -12.83 2.26 17.93
C ALA A 33 -12.41 3.74 17.83
N PRO A 34 -13.10 4.67 18.53
CA PRO A 34 -12.53 6.00 18.70
C PRO A 34 -11.10 5.80 19.17
N MET A 35 -10.14 6.46 18.52
CA MET A 35 -8.74 6.41 18.93
C MET A 35 -8.70 6.64 20.44
N PRO A 36 -8.23 5.66 21.25
CA PRO A 36 -8.27 5.85 22.69
C PRO A 36 -7.43 7.09 23.02
N PRO A 37 -7.85 7.94 23.96
CA PRO A 37 -7.12 9.16 24.28
C PRO A 37 -5.67 8.87 24.73
N GLU A 38 -5.41 7.66 25.23
CA GLU A 38 -4.08 7.13 25.54
C GLU A 38 -3.16 6.96 24.32
N TYR A 39 -3.74 6.79 23.12
CA TYR A 39 -3.06 6.75 21.82
C TYR A 39 -3.36 7.98 20.97
N SER A 40 -4.15 8.94 21.48
CA SER A 40 -4.22 10.25 20.85
C SER A 40 -2.83 10.84 20.92
N TYR A 41 -2.38 11.43 19.80
CA TYR A 41 -1.14 12.19 19.77
C TYR A 41 -1.10 13.06 21.03
N GLU A 42 -0.11 12.84 21.90
CA GLU A 42 0.08 13.66 23.09
C GLU A 42 0.01 15.15 22.69
N PRO A 43 -0.40 16.06 23.59
CA PRO A 43 -0.40 17.49 23.29
C PRO A 43 0.88 17.83 22.57
N ASP A 44 0.76 18.43 21.38
CA ASP A 44 1.86 18.70 20.45
C ASP A 44 3.15 18.86 21.24
N VAL A 45 4.05 17.87 21.15
CA VAL A 45 5.40 18.08 21.65
C VAL A 45 5.88 19.31 20.91
N SER A 46 5.96 20.45 21.62
CA SER A 46 6.42 21.70 21.07
C SER A 46 7.92 21.54 20.82
N THR A 47 8.25 20.86 19.73
CA THR A 47 9.54 20.97 19.11
C THR A 47 9.73 22.43 18.70
N PRO A 48 10.96 22.96 18.70
CA PRO A 48 11.23 24.28 18.16
C PRO A 48 10.61 24.37 16.77
N ARG A 49 9.54 25.17 16.65
CA ARG A 49 8.83 25.36 15.39
C ARG A 49 9.83 25.81 14.35
N HIS A 50 9.99 24.99 13.30
CA HIS A 50 10.70 25.31 12.08
C HIS A 50 12.15 25.79 12.30
N GLU A 51 13.12 24.90 12.05
CA GLU A 51 14.39 25.37 11.48
C GLU A 51 14.03 26.07 10.15
N ALA A 52 13.87 27.40 10.16
CA ALA A 52 13.50 28.17 8.97
C ALA A 52 14.49 27.93 7.82
N ARG A 53 15.71 27.50 8.16
CA ARG A 53 16.80 27.12 7.25
C ARG A 53 16.80 25.65 6.83
N ALA A 54 15.93 24.80 7.36
CA ALA A 54 15.83 23.40 6.93
C ALA A 54 15.49 23.33 5.44
N LEU A 55 14.61 24.23 4.97
CA LEU A 55 14.27 24.33 3.56
C LEU A 55 15.35 25.05 2.73
N GLU A 56 16.13 25.96 3.33
CA GLU A 56 17.27 26.60 2.65
C GLU A 56 18.35 25.58 2.21
N ARG A 57 18.40 24.43 2.88
CA ARG A 57 19.33 23.33 2.58
C ARG A 57 18.65 22.09 2.03
N SER A 58 17.34 22.16 1.74
CA SER A 58 16.62 21.07 1.08
C SER A 58 16.60 21.31 -0.42
N GLU A 59 16.73 20.22 -1.18
CA GLU A 59 16.54 20.21 -2.62
C GLU A 59 15.27 19.42 -2.95
N ARG A 60 14.52 19.90 -3.96
CA ARG A 60 13.37 19.17 -4.50
C ARG A 60 13.89 18.23 -5.57
N VAL A 61 13.68 16.93 -5.37
CA VAL A 61 14.09 15.88 -6.32
C VAL A 61 12.85 15.18 -6.87
N GLY A 62 12.89 14.81 -8.14
CA GLY A 62 11.78 14.12 -8.82
C GLY A 62 10.47 14.89 -8.90
N GLU A 63 10.52 16.22 -8.84
CA GLU A 63 9.33 17.07 -8.97
C GLU A 63 8.57 16.79 -10.28
N GLY A 64 7.27 16.58 -10.15
CA GLY A 64 6.37 16.33 -11.28
C GLY A 64 6.50 14.93 -11.89
N GLN A 65 7.42 14.10 -11.39
CA GLN A 65 7.67 12.74 -11.88
C GLN A 65 7.29 11.66 -10.85
N LEU A 66 7.07 12.05 -9.59
CA LEU A 66 6.65 11.15 -8.51
C LEU A 66 5.16 11.39 -8.21
N THR A 67 4.29 10.47 -8.63
CA THR A 67 2.85 10.55 -8.39
C THR A 67 2.53 10.12 -6.96
N GLY A 68 2.32 11.07 -6.04
CA GLY A 68 2.02 10.77 -4.64
C GLY A 68 3.08 9.86 -4.00
N PRO A 69 4.34 10.33 -3.86
CA PRO A 69 5.41 9.52 -3.31
C PRO A 69 5.14 9.18 -1.85
N GLU A 70 5.19 7.89 -1.52
CA GLU A 70 5.03 7.34 -0.18
C GLU A 70 6.31 6.59 0.22
N ASP A 71 6.71 6.77 1.48
CA ASP A 71 7.92 6.20 2.11
C ASP A 71 9.23 6.41 1.29
N LEU A 72 10.38 6.14 1.92
CA LEU A 72 11.66 6.18 1.23
C LEU A 72 12.70 5.22 1.79
N ALA A 73 13.50 4.64 0.89
CA ALA A 73 14.65 3.79 1.26
C ALA A 73 15.87 4.09 0.38
N TYR A 74 17.06 4.12 0.98
CA TYR A 74 18.31 4.22 0.23
C TYR A 74 18.80 2.84 -0.21
N ASP A 75 19.44 2.76 -1.38
CA ASP A 75 20.29 1.62 -1.69
C ASP A 75 21.50 1.55 -0.74
N ALA A 76 22.10 0.37 -0.61
CA ALA A 76 23.26 0.17 0.26
C ALA A 76 24.48 1.05 -0.11
N ALA A 77 24.52 1.57 -1.34
CA ALA A 77 25.58 2.45 -1.82
C ALA A 77 25.27 3.95 -1.64
N GLY A 78 24.07 4.32 -1.20
CA GLY A 78 23.62 5.71 -1.05
C GLY A 78 23.48 6.50 -2.35
N ARG A 79 23.39 5.82 -3.50
CA ARG A 79 23.29 6.42 -4.84
C ARG A 79 21.86 6.53 -5.34
N TRP A 80 20.96 5.74 -4.80
CA TRP A 80 19.56 5.71 -5.22
C TRP A 80 18.65 5.79 -4.01
N LEU A 81 17.61 6.61 -4.12
CA LEU A 81 16.48 6.66 -3.21
C LEU A 81 15.29 6.01 -3.90
N TYR A 82 14.66 5.02 -3.25
CA TYR A 82 13.45 4.37 -3.70
C TYR A 82 12.25 4.96 -2.98
N THR A 83 11.12 5.10 -3.66
CA THR A 83 9.84 5.55 -3.10
C THR A 83 8.70 4.81 -3.80
N GLY A 84 7.65 4.48 -3.06
CA GLY A 84 6.40 4.00 -3.64
C GLY A 84 5.60 5.16 -4.23
N CYS A 85 4.73 4.92 -5.20
CA CYS A 85 3.85 5.93 -5.77
C CYS A 85 2.39 5.45 -5.84
N ALA A 86 1.49 6.44 -5.82
CA ALA A 86 0.04 6.28 -5.91
C ALA A 86 -0.48 5.79 -7.27
N ASP A 87 0.41 5.54 -8.23
CA ASP A 87 0.11 4.89 -9.51
C ASP A 87 0.61 3.44 -9.59
N GLY A 88 1.02 2.87 -8.44
CA GLY A 88 1.46 1.49 -8.32
C GLY A 88 2.93 1.25 -8.69
N TRP A 89 3.69 2.31 -8.99
CA TRP A 89 5.11 2.19 -9.29
C TRP A 89 5.97 2.44 -8.06
N VAL A 90 6.93 1.56 -7.81
CA VAL A 90 8.14 1.94 -7.07
C VAL A 90 9.06 2.69 -8.03
N ARG A 91 9.50 3.88 -7.68
CA ARG A 91 10.44 4.69 -8.48
C ARG A 91 11.75 4.84 -7.74
N ARG A 92 12.83 5.06 -8.49
CA ARG A 92 14.13 5.42 -7.93
C ARG A 92 14.56 6.80 -8.39
N VAL A 93 15.26 7.52 -7.51
CA VAL A 93 15.80 8.86 -7.75
C VAL A 93 17.30 8.85 -7.51
N SER A 94 18.09 9.35 -8.47
CA SER A 94 19.55 9.38 -8.35
C SER A 94 19.99 10.40 -7.30
N VAL A 95 21.01 10.05 -6.51
CA VAL A 95 21.58 10.92 -5.48
C VAL A 95 23.12 10.90 -5.56
N PRO A 96 23.78 12.05 -5.76
CA PRO A 96 23.23 13.35 -6.15
C PRO A 96 22.85 13.36 -7.65
N GLY A 97 21.75 14.02 -8.03
CA GLY A 97 21.39 14.19 -9.45
C GLY A 97 19.90 14.41 -9.70
N GLY A 98 19.04 13.76 -8.92
CA GLY A 98 17.59 13.94 -9.00
C GLY A 98 16.93 13.29 -10.23
N ASP A 99 17.67 12.50 -11.01
CA ASP A 99 17.12 11.77 -12.16
C ASP A 99 16.15 10.71 -11.67
N VAL A 100 14.94 10.69 -12.23
CA VAL A 100 13.89 9.74 -11.85
C VAL A 100 13.83 8.63 -12.87
N GLU A 101 13.75 7.40 -12.37
CA GLU A 101 13.52 6.22 -13.19
C GLU A 101 12.36 5.40 -12.62
N ASP A 102 11.46 4.99 -13.50
CA ASP A 102 10.44 3.98 -13.18
C ASP A 102 11.16 2.66 -12.88
N TRP A 103 11.09 2.20 -11.63
CA TRP A 103 11.84 1.02 -11.17
C TRP A 103 10.95 -0.24 -11.08
N GLY A 104 9.74 -0.18 -10.53
CA GLY A 104 8.90 -1.37 -10.34
C GLY A 104 9.65 -2.57 -9.71
N LEU A 105 9.11 -3.79 -9.83
CA LEU A 105 9.93 -5.00 -9.66
C LEU A 105 10.67 -5.21 -10.99
N GLN A 106 11.99 -5.06 -10.98
CA GLN A 106 12.83 -5.20 -12.18
C GLN A 106 13.74 -6.42 -12.10
N LYS A 107 13.92 -7.07 -13.26
CA LYS A 107 14.95 -8.06 -13.48
C LYS A 107 16.17 -7.33 -14.04
N VAL A 108 17.28 -7.39 -13.34
CA VAL A 108 18.57 -6.90 -13.84
C VAL A 108 19.44 -8.09 -14.20
N SER A 109 19.81 -8.21 -15.48
CA SER A 109 20.75 -9.25 -15.91
C SER A 109 22.20 -8.84 -15.60
N PRO A 110 23.16 -9.77 -15.50
CA PRO A 110 24.58 -9.45 -15.32
C PRO A 110 25.14 -8.49 -16.38
N GLU A 111 24.52 -8.43 -17.56
CA GLU A 111 24.84 -7.54 -18.69
C GLU A 111 24.21 -6.14 -18.56
N ARG A 112 23.62 -5.81 -17.40
CA ARG A 112 22.94 -4.53 -17.10
C ARG A 112 21.69 -4.28 -17.95
N LYS A 113 21.08 -5.33 -18.49
CA LYS A 113 19.75 -5.19 -19.10
C LYS A 113 18.71 -5.09 -18.00
N VAL A 114 17.91 -4.04 -18.06
CA VAL A 114 16.82 -3.75 -17.13
C VAL A 114 15.50 -4.09 -17.81
N GLU A 115 14.73 -4.99 -17.20
CA GLU A 115 13.40 -5.39 -17.68
C GLU A 115 12.40 -5.32 -16.53
N LEU A 116 11.18 -4.82 -16.80
CA LEU A 116 10.06 -4.95 -15.87
C LEU A 116 9.81 -6.43 -15.60
N LEU A 117 10.00 -6.86 -14.35
CA LEU A 117 9.77 -8.23 -13.90
C LEU A 117 8.29 -8.47 -13.61
N THR A 118 7.62 -7.52 -12.95
CA THR A 118 6.15 -7.55 -12.82
C THR A 118 5.58 -6.19 -12.38
N ASP A 119 4.34 -5.91 -12.81
CA ASP A 119 3.46 -4.82 -12.34
C ASP A 119 2.22 -5.35 -11.58
N ALA A 120 2.22 -6.65 -11.27
CA ALA A 120 1.13 -7.35 -10.62
C ALA A 120 1.64 -8.52 -9.76
N ALA A 121 0.88 -8.89 -8.75
CA ALA A 121 1.08 -10.13 -7.99
C ALA A 121 -0.24 -10.88 -7.90
N GLU A 122 -0.20 -12.22 -8.03
CA GLU A 122 -1.40 -13.08 -7.93
C GLU A 122 -2.55 -12.66 -8.88
N GLY A 123 -2.20 -12.06 -10.02
CA GLY A 123 -3.17 -11.57 -11.02
C GLY A 123 -3.79 -10.21 -10.72
N VAL A 124 -3.38 -9.54 -9.63
CA VAL A 124 -3.83 -8.18 -9.27
C VAL A 124 -2.72 -7.19 -9.53
N LYS A 125 -3.03 -6.14 -10.32
CA LYS A 125 -2.10 -5.04 -10.58
C LYS A 125 -1.87 -4.22 -9.32
N PHE A 126 -0.65 -3.74 -9.15
CA PHE A 126 -0.35 -2.73 -8.14
C PHE A 126 -1.03 -1.42 -8.51
N ALA A 127 -1.49 -0.69 -7.49
CA ALA A 127 -2.09 0.63 -7.67
C ALA A 127 -1.72 1.63 -6.58
N LEU A 128 -1.23 1.19 -5.41
CA LEU A 128 -0.70 2.07 -4.39
C LEU A 128 0.46 1.37 -3.69
N THR A 129 1.65 1.49 -4.26
CA THR A 129 2.86 1.04 -3.56
C THR A 129 3.19 2.07 -2.48
N ASP A 130 3.18 1.64 -1.24
CA ASP A 130 3.27 2.51 -0.05
C ASP A 130 4.65 2.32 0.60
N GLY A 131 4.75 1.49 1.65
CA GLY A 131 6.02 1.22 2.32
C GLY A 131 7.07 0.61 1.40
N VAL A 132 8.33 1.04 1.54
CA VAL A 132 9.48 0.56 0.77
C VAL A 132 10.70 0.35 1.67
N ASN A 133 11.44 -0.73 1.45
CA ASN A 133 12.68 -1.00 2.17
C ASN A 133 13.71 -1.71 1.28
N ALA A 134 14.98 -1.42 1.50
CA ALA A 134 16.10 -2.02 0.78
C ALA A 134 16.95 -2.89 1.70
N ALA A 135 17.15 -4.16 1.33
CA ALA A 135 18.08 -5.05 2.01
C ALA A 135 19.53 -4.80 1.55
N ALA A 136 20.48 -5.23 2.39
CA ALA A 136 21.91 -5.07 2.13
C ALA A 136 22.40 -5.79 0.86
N ASP A 137 21.67 -6.81 0.39
CA ASP A 137 21.96 -7.55 -0.84
C ASP A 137 21.38 -6.88 -2.11
N GLY A 138 20.70 -5.74 -1.96
CA GLY A 138 20.05 -5.00 -3.05
C GLY A 138 18.60 -5.41 -3.32
N THR A 139 18.02 -6.34 -2.54
CA THR A 139 16.61 -6.69 -2.66
C THR A 139 15.73 -5.54 -2.17
N ILE A 140 14.73 -5.16 -2.98
CA ILE A 140 13.74 -4.14 -2.61
C ILE A 140 12.44 -4.83 -2.20
N TYR A 141 11.96 -4.50 -1.00
CA TYR A 141 10.66 -4.90 -0.47
C TYR A 141 9.73 -3.71 -0.52
N PHE A 142 8.47 -3.94 -0.86
CA PHE A 142 7.45 -2.92 -0.76
C PHE A 142 6.10 -3.53 -0.43
N THR A 143 5.18 -2.69 0.03
CA THR A 143 3.77 -3.06 0.24
C THR A 143 2.90 -2.38 -0.80
N ASP A 144 1.89 -3.09 -1.30
CA ASP A 144 0.79 -2.48 -2.05
C ASP A 144 -0.43 -2.34 -1.14
N ALA A 145 -0.84 -1.09 -0.89
CA ALA A 145 -1.97 -0.72 -0.04
C ALA A 145 -3.28 -0.61 -0.84
N SER A 146 -3.39 -1.24 -2.01
CA SER A 146 -4.56 -1.13 -2.89
C SER A 146 -5.37 -2.42 -3.05
N TYR A 147 -4.80 -3.59 -2.69
CA TYR A 147 -5.39 -4.90 -2.95
C TYR A 147 -6.82 -5.09 -2.42
N LYS A 148 -7.08 -4.73 -1.16
CA LYS A 148 -8.38 -4.98 -0.49
C LYS A 148 -9.26 -3.72 -0.38
N TYR A 149 -8.62 -2.57 -0.13
CA TYR A 149 -9.28 -1.28 0.06
C TYR A 149 -8.46 -0.26 -0.72
N ASN A 150 -9.01 0.27 -1.81
CA ASN A 150 -8.34 1.30 -2.59
C ASN A 150 -8.62 2.67 -1.96
N LEU A 151 -7.63 3.57 -1.99
CA LEU A 151 -7.73 4.95 -1.51
C LEU A 151 -8.94 5.69 -2.14
N ASP A 152 -9.21 5.45 -3.43
CA ASP A 152 -10.35 6.05 -4.15
C ASP A 152 -11.71 5.68 -3.54
N ASN A 153 -11.82 4.52 -2.89
CA ASN A 153 -13.06 4.07 -2.24
C ASN A 153 -13.36 4.83 -0.93
N HIS A 154 -12.38 5.57 -0.40
CA HIS A 154 -12.45 6.17 0.92
C HIS A 154 -12.13 7.67 0.95
N MET A 155 -11.65 8.23 -0.16
CA MET A 155 -11.26 9.64 -0.30
C MET A 155 -12.17 10.46 -1.21
N THR A 156 -13.38 9.99 -1.50
CA THR A 156 -14.41 10.85 -2.11
C THR A 156 -14.95 11.86 -1.08
N PRO A 157 -15.16 13.12 -1.47
CA PRO A 157 -15.55 14.21 -0.56
C PRO A 157 -16.94 14.02 0.07
#